data_AF-A0A1E3PU40-F1
#
_entry.id   AF-A0A1E3PU40-F1
#
_cell.length_a   1.000
_cell.length_b   1.000
_cell.length_c   1.000
_cell.angle_alpha   90.00
_cell.angle_beta   90.00
_cell.angle_gamma   90.00
#
_symmetry.space_group_name_H-M   'P 1'
#
loop_
_entity.id
_entity.type
_entity.pdbx_description
1 polymer ?
#
loop_
_entity_poly.entity_id
_entity_poly.type
_entity_poly.pdbx_seq_one_letter_code
_entity_poly.pdbx_strand_id
1 'polypeptide(L)'
;MSVHSLDIGDIIDSIHRLVKSDAFIKANSHLTSSDICNLLQSPPVWPHSPVFSPFATTHHGYSQIKIRGVKYLLHRVAYALIDQNFDPTRDVSHTLYLGDYTTSNFNPLYLIQEDNEVNQSRKLCFLFMEQRAWNYTVGLTTPQWGPCDLYRHTYSMMAMCRQIHRHKPCTFDVHYL
;
A
#
# COMPACT_ATOMS: atom_id res chain seq x y z
N MET A 1 5.28 18.09 13.11
CA MET A 1 5.66 16.93 13.96
C MET A 1 5.81 15.73 13.06
N SER A 2 6.85 14.93 13.23
CA SER A 2 7.19 13.86 12.29
C SER A 2 7.00 12.49 12.94
N VAL A 3 6.77 11.45 12.13
CA VAL A 3 6.48 10.10 12.62
C VAL A 3 7.61 9.56 13.50
N HIS A 4 8.87 9.94 13.25
CA HIS A 4 10.03 9.52 14.03
C HIS A 4 10.01 9.98 15.51
N SER A 5 9.18 10.98 15.86
CA SER A 5 9.05 11.45 17.24
C SER A 5 7.94 10.74 18.01
N LEU A 6 7.26 9.77 17.40
CA LEU A 6 6.21 8.98 18.04
C LEU A 6 6.82 7.80 18.80
N ASP A 7 6.28 7.53 19.98
CA ASP A 7 6.61 6.30 20.70
C ASP A 7 6.00 5.10 19.97
N ILE A 8 6.74 3.98 19.93
CA ILE A 8 6.28 2.76 19.24
C ILE A 8 4.96 2.27 19.84
N GLY A 9 4.77 2.39 21.17
CA GLY A 9 3.52 2.08 21.85
C GLY A 9 2.36 2.91 21.33
N ASP A 10 2.54 4.22 21.14
CA ASP A 10 1.50 5.08 20.56
C ASP A 10 1.11 4.65 19.14
N ILE A 11 2.10 4.24 18.34
CA ILE A 11 1.87 3.79 16.97
C ILE A 11 1.04 2.49 16.99
N ILE A 12 1.47 1.50 17.79
CA ILE A 12 0.78 0.22 17.94
C ILE A 12 -0.66 0.44 18.43
N ASP A 13 -0.85 1.22 19.49
CA ASP A 13 -2.18 1.53 20.05
C ASP A 13 -3.08 2.22 19.03
N SER A 14 -2.52 3.08 18.18
CA SER A 14 -3.27 3.78 17.14
C SER A 14 -3.68 2.84 16.00
N ILE A 15 -2.81 1.91 15.59
CA ILE A 15 -3.14 0.86 14.63
C ILE A 15 -4.20 -0.09 15.20
N HIS A 16 -4.07 -0.52 16.46
CA HIS A 16 -5.06 -1.38 17.10
C HIS A 16 -6.43 -0.73 17.20
N ARG A 17 -6.50 0.56 17.57
CA ARG A 17 -7.77 1.31 17.58
C ARG A 17 -8.41 1.39 16.20
N LEU A 18 -7.59 1.58 15.16
CA LEU A 18 -8.05 1.56 13.78
C LEU A 18 -8.62 0.18 13.42
N VAL A 19 -7.88 -0.90 13.68
CA VAL A 19 -8.26 -2.27 13.33
C VAL A 19 -9.54 -2.73 14.04
N LYS A 20 -9.75 -2.27 15.28
CA LYS A 20 -10.97 -2.57 16.06
C LYS A 20 -12.22 -1.82 15.61
N SER A 21 -12.13 -0.87 14.68
CA SER A 21 -13.28 -0.08 14.25
C SER A 21 -14.16 -0.81 13.24
N ASP A 22 -15.48 -0.65 13.34
CA ASP A 22 -16.43 -1.24 12.38
C ASP A 22 -16.15 -0.82 10.93
N ALA A 23 -15.73 0.44 10.75
CA ALA A 23 -15.35 0.97 9.45
C ALA A 23 -14.15 0.22 8.85
N PHE A 24 -13.19 -0.21 9.67
CA PHE A 24 -12.06 -1.02 9.22
C PHE A 24 -12.51 -2.41 8.78
N ILE A 25 -13.33 -3.06 9.59
CA ILE A 25 -13.88 -4.39 9.26
C ILE A 25 -14.66 -4.32 7.94
N LYS A 26 -15.46 -3.26 7.73
CA LYS A 26 -16.19 -3.05 6.48
C LYS A 26 -15.27 -2.81 5.27
N ALA A 27 -14.25 -1.97 5.42
CA ALA A 27 -13.30 -1.66 4.35
C ALA A 27 -12.37 -2.83 4.00
N ASN A 28 -12.26 -3.82 4.90
CA ASN A 28 -11.36 -4.96 4.78
C ASN A 28 -12.12 -6.29 4.91
N SER A 29 -13.30 -6.39 4.31
CA SER A 29 -14.14 -7.60 4.38
C SER A 29 -13.49 -8.85 3.76
N HIS A 30 -12.42 -8.66 2.99
CA HIS A 30 -11.60 -9.74 2.42
C HIS A 30 -10.59 -10.33 3.41
N LEU A 31 -10.31 -9.66 4.53
CA LEU A 31 -9.40 -10.18 5.54
C LEU A 31 -10.08 -11.25 6.39
N THR A 32 -9.33 -12.29 6.73
CA THR A 32 -9.82 -13.36 7.60
C THR A 32 -9.77 -12.94 9.06
N SER A 33 -10.51 -13.64 9.93
CA SER A 33 -10.41 -13.43 11.38
C SER A 33 -8.98 -13.61 11.91
N SER A 34 -8.18 -14.50 11.30
CA SER A 34 -6.77 -14.67 11.68
C SER A 34 -5.95 -13.44 11.31
N ASP A 35 -6.18 -12.84 10.14
CA ASP A 35 -5.47 -11.62 9.72
C ASP A 35 -5.77 -10.47 10.68
N ILE A 36 -7.04 -10.32 11.08
CA ILE A 36 -7.45 -9.30 12.06
C ILE A 36 -6.77 -9.55 13.42
N CYS A 37 -6.76 -10.80 13.91
CA CYS A 37 -6.07 -11.15 15.16
C CYS A 37 -4.55 -10.86 15.08
N ASN A 38 -3.91 -11.15 13.95
CA ASN A 38 -2.50 -10.89 13.71
C ASN A 38 -2.17 -9.38 13.72
N LEU A 39 -3.05 -8.56 13.12
CA LEU A 39 -2.94 -7.10 13.15
C LEU A 39 -3.13 -6.48 14.55
N LEU A 40 -3.72 -7.24 15.49
CA LEU A 40 -3.90 -6.84 16.88
C LEU A 40 -2.79 -7.33 17.82
N GLN A 41 -1.73 -7.95 17.29
CA GLN A 41 -0.54 -8.31 18.07
C GLN A 41 0.37 -7.09 18.29
N SER A 42 1.33 -7.21 19.22
CA SER A 42 2.32 -6.17 19.53
C SER A 42 3.74 -6.74 19.41
N PRO A 43 4.47 -6.47 18.31
CA PRO A 43 4.07 -5.65 17.16
C PRO A 43 3.02 -6.34 16.26
N PRO A 44 2.25 -5.58 15.45
CA PRO A 44 1.32 -6.14 14.48
C PRO A 44 2.01 -7.05 13.45
N VAL A 45 1.40 -8.19 13.16
CA VAL A 45 1.82 -9.08 12.09
C VAL A 45 0.94 -8.81 10.86
N TRP A 46 1.57 -8.30 9.81
CA TRP A 46 0.86 -7.85 8.60
C TRP A 46 0.55 -9.02 7.65
N PRO A 47 -0.69 -9.13 7.14
CA PRO A 47 -1.05 -10.16 6.17
C PRO A 47 -0.45 -9.85 4.80
N HIS A 48 -0.37 -10.86 3.93
CA HIS A 48 -0.02 -10.63 2.52
C HIS A 48 -1.16 -9.96 1.74
N SER A 49 -2.41 -10.00 2.20
CA SER A 49 -3.48 -9.24 1.55
C SER A 49 -3.31 -7.73 1.73
N PRO A 50 -3.77 -6.89 0.78
CA PRO A 50 -3.85 -5.44 1.00
C PRO A 50 -4.64 -5.10 2.27
N VAL A 51 -4.27 -4.01 2.94
CA VAL A 51 -4.96 -3.53 4.15
C VAL A 51 -5.33 -2.07 3.95
N PHE A 52 -6.63 -1.79 3.86
CA PHE A 52 -7.18 -0.50 3.48
C PHE A 52 -7.58 0.33 4.68
N SER A 53 -7.28 1.63 4.61
CA SER A 53 -7.69 2.57 5.64
C SER A 53 -9.21 2.74 5.66
N PRO A 54 -9.84 2.81 6.84
CA PRO A 54 -11.26 3.13 6.95
C PRO A 54 -11.55 4.64 6.90
N PHE A 55 -10.51 5.48 6.82
CA PHE A 55 -10.65 6.92 6.92
C PHE A 55 -10.87 7.56 5.55
N ALA A 56 -11.57 8.69 5.57
CA ALA A 56 -11.67 9.54 4.39
C ALA A 56 -10.27 9.99 3.94
N THR A 57 -10.08 10.00 2.62
CA THR A 57 -8.85 10.43 2.00
C THR A 57 -8.72 11.96 2.05
N THR A 58 -7.49 12.45 2.14
CA THR A 58 -7.17 13.87 1.95
C THR A 58 -7.42 14.30 0.50
N HIS A 59 -7.32 15.59 0.20
CA HIS A 59 -7.33 16.12 -1.18
C HIS A 59 -6.35 15.38 -2.12
N HIS A 60 -5.25 14.83 -1.57
CA HIS A 60 -4.25 14.07 -2.32
C HIS A 60 -4.46 12.54 -2.27
N GLY A 61 -5.63 12.06 -1.83
CA GLY A 61 -5.96 10.64 -1.81
C GLY A 61 -5.41 9.83 -0.62
N TYR A 62 -4.55 10.42 0.22
CA TYR A 62 -3.95 9.69 1.34
C TYR A 62 -4.80 9.72 2.60
N SER A 63 -4.81 8.60 3.32
CA SER A 63 -5.50 8.48 4.60
C SER A 63 -4.66 9.03 5.76
N GLN A 64 -5.31 9.66 6.74
CA GLN A 64 -4.68 10.26 7.90
C GLN A 64 -5.18 9.67 9.20
N ILE A 65 -4.29 9.53 10.19
CA ILE A 65 -4.60 9.11 11.56
C ILE A 65 -4.19 10.19 12.55
N LYS A 66 -4.96 10.36 13.64
CA LYS A 66 -4.67 11.33 14.70
C LYS A 66 -4.03 10.62 15.89
N ILE A 67 -2.77 10.96 16.18
CA ILE A 67 -2.01 10.43 17.32
C ILE A 67 -1.65 11.59 18.24
N ARG A 68 -2.06 11.51 19.52
CA ARG A 68 -1.86 12.57 20.52
C ARG A 68 -2.24 13.98 20.04
N GLY A 69 -3.36 14.10 19.32
CA GLY A 69 -3.82 15.42 18.83
C GLY A 69 -3.31 15.80 17.45
N VAL A 70 -2.28 15.16 16.93
CA VAL A 70 -1.60 15.53 15.67
C VAL A 70 -1.95 14.56 14.55
N LYS A 71 -2.16 15.08 13.33
CA LYS A 71 -2.48 14.28 12.15
C LYS A 71 -1.20 13.77 11.48
N TYR A 72 -1.18 12.50 11.13
CA TYR A 72 -0.09 11.83 10.42
C TYR A 72 -0.63 11.05 9.22
N LEU A 73 0.19 10.88 8.18
CA LEU A 73 -0.12 10.00 7.06
C LEU A 73 -0.06 8.54 7.54
N LEU A 74 -1.15 7.80 7.38
CA LEU A 74 -1.29 6.47 7.96
C LEU A 74 -0.26 5.47 7.42
N HIS A 75 0.02 5.49 6.11
CA HIS A 75 1.01 4.60 5.50
C HIS A 75 2.43 4.85 6.04
N ARG A 76 2.78 6.11 6.36
CA ARG A 76 4.07 6.43 6.99
C ARG A 76 4.13 5.92 8.43
N VAL A 77 3.03 6.05 9.17
CA VAL A 77 2.91 5.52 10.53
C VAL A 77 3.06 4.00 10.54
N ALA A 78 2.38 3.30 9.63
CA ALA A 78 2.49 1.85 9.51
C ALA A 78 3.88 1.38 9.07
N TYR A 79 4.52 2.09 8.14
CA TYR A 79 5.87 1.75 7.67
C TYR A 79 6.93 1.92 8.77
N ALA A 80 6.81 2.97 9.60
CA ALA A 80 7.73 3.20 10.72
C ALA A 80 7.71 2.08 11.78
N LEU A 81 6.68 1.22 11.82
CA LEU A 81 6.67 0.04 12.70
C LEU A 81 7.62 -1.07 12.23
N ILE A 82 7.88 -1.16 10.93
CA ILE A 82 8.66 -2.26 10.35
C ILE A 82 10.07 -1.86 9.93
N ASP A 83 10.33 -0.56 9.77
CA ASP A 83 11.63 -0.03 9.38
C ASP A 83 12.28 0.74 10.53
N GLN A 84 13.25 0.10 11.19
CA GLN A 84 14.02 0.70 12.28
C GLN A 84 14.91 1.87 11.82
N ASN A 85 15.15 2.00 10.50
CA ASN A 85 15.94 3.07 9.90
C ASN A 85 15.05 4.08 9.15
N PHE A 86 13.82 4.27 9.63
CA PHE A 86 12.90 5.24 9.06
C PHE A 86 13.51 6.65 9.02
N ASP A 87 13.65 7.19 7.82
CA ASP A 87 14.19 8.51 7.55
C ASP A 87 13.00 9.45 7.24
N PRO A 88 12.70 10.41 8.13
CA PRO A 88 11.59 11.31 7.94
C PRO A 88 11.74 12.25 6.73
N THR A 89 12.95 12.38 6.16
CA THR A 89 13.22 13.22 4.99
C THR A 89 12.91 12.54 3.67
N ARG A 90 12.72 11.21 3.68
CA ARG A 90 12.41 10.41 2.50
C ARG A 90 10.91 10.17 2.36
N ASP A 91 10.49 9.76 1.17
CA ASP A 91 9.10 9.38 0.90
C ASP A 91 8.86 7.91 1.25
N VAL A 92 7.62 7.60 1.61
CA VAL A 92 7.15 6.21 1.74
C VAL A 92 6.24 5.93 0.56
N SER A 93 6.77 5.21 -0.42
CA SER A 93 6.09 4.94 -1.68
C SER A 93 5.27 3.66 -1.62
N HIS A 94 4.13 3.66 -2.31
CA HIS A 94 3.36 2.45 -2.55
C HIS A 94 3.99 1.63 -3.68
N THR A 95 4.09 0.32 -3.49
CA THR A 95 4.68 -0.59 -4.50
C THR A 95 3.65 -1.52 -5.13
N LEU A 96 2.43 -1.56 -4.60
CA LEU A 96 1.33 -2.38 -5.13
C LEU A 96 0.26 -1.46 -5.72
N TYR A 97 0.01 -1.61 -7.02
CA TYR A 97 -1.07 -0.92 -7.72
C TYR A 97 -2.40 -1.65 -7.54
N LEU A 98 -3.41 -0.91 -7.09
CA LEU A 98 -4.75 -1.39 -6.74
C LEU A 98 -5.84 -0.45 -7.29
N GLY A 99 -5.55 0.22 -8.41
CA GLY A 99 -6.45 1.26 -8.95
C GLY A 99 -6.68 2.38 -7.94
N ASP A 100 -7.94 2.78 -7.80
CA ASP A 100 -8.40 3.82 -6.86
C ASP A 100 -8.09 3.50 -5.39
N TYR A 101 -7.85 2.22 -5.06
CA TYR A 101 -7.53 1.79 -3.69
C TYR A 101 -6.04 1.87 -3.34
N THR A 102 -5.19 2.27 -4.29
CA THR A 102 -3.73 2.29 -4.09
C THR A 102 -3.32 3.15 -2.88
N THR A 103 -3.87 4.37 -2.76
CA THR A 103 -3.49 5.31 -1.69
C THR A 103 -4.18 5.03 -0.35
N SER A 104 -5.21 4.18 -0.33
CA SER A 104 -5.86 3.73 0.90
C SER A 104 -5.18 2.50 1.51
N ASN A 105 -4.46 1.71 0.71
CA ASN A 105 -3.68 0.59 1.20
C ASN A 105 -2.48 1.07 2.04
N PHE A 106 -2.50 0.79 3.33
CA PHE A 106 -1.44 1.17 4.26
C PHE A 106 -0.60 -0.01 4.76
N ASN A 107 -0.77 -1.20 4.18
CA ASN A 107 0.02 -2.37 4.52
C ASN A 107 1.50 -2.14 4.19
N PRO A 108 2.41 -2.11 5.18
CA PRO A 108 3.81 -1.75 4.98
C PRO A 108 4.60 -2.84 4.23
N LEU A 109 4.06 -4.06 4.08
CA LEU A 109 4.60 -5.04 3.14
C LEU A 109 4.57 -4.56 1.69
N TYR A 110 3.75 -3.56 1.37
CA TYR A 110 3.63 -2.93 0.05
C TYR A 110 4.10 -1.49 0.01
N LEU A 111 4.93 -1.10 0.99
CA LEU A 111 5.54 0.22 1.08
C LEU A 111 7.07 0.13 1.06
N ILE A 112 7.73 1.19 0.62
CA ILE A 112 9.20 1.33 0.70
C ILE A 112 9.59 2.78 0.91
N GLN A 113 10.65 2.99 1.67
CA GLN A 113 11.28 4.30 1.78
C GLN A 113 12.26 4.57 0.63
N GLU A 114 12.08 5.69 -0.07
CA GLU A 114 12.91 6.08 -1.21
C GLU A 114 12.88 7.60 -1.45
N ASP A 115 13.69 8.06 -2.39
CA ASP A 115 13.77 9.48 -2.74
C ASP A 115 12.56 9.87 -3.59
N ASN A 116 12.13 11.13 -3.49
CA ASN A 116 10.93 11.61 -4.16
C ASN A 116 10.97 11.36 -5.69
N GLU A 117 12.13 11.50 -6.34
CA GLU A 117 12.27 11.22 -7.77
C GLU A 117 11.92 9.77 -8.14
N VAL A 118 12.37 8.81 -7.32
CA VAL A 118 12.04 7.39 -7.48
C VAL A 118 10.57 7.16 -7.15
N ASN A 119 10.03 7.78 -6.09
CA ASN A 119 8.60 7.71 -5.78
C ASN A 119 7.73 8.19 -6.95
N GLN A 120 8.06 9.34 -7.53
CA GLN A 120 7.32 9.88 -8.68
C GLN A 120 7.39 8.96 -9.90
N SER A 121 8.52 8.26 -10.14
CA SER A 121 8.62 7.35 -11.27
C SER A 121 7.71 6.12 -11.13
N ARG A 122 7.28 5.74 -9.91
CA ARG A 122 6.30 4.66 -9.71
C ARG A 122 4.96 4.97 -10.36
N LYS A 123 4.56 6.24 -10.44
CA LYS A 123 3.33 6.66 -11.13
C LYS A 123 3.34 6.25 -12.60
N LEU A 124 4.49 6.36 -13.27
CA LEU A 124 4.63 5.92 -14.66
C LEU A 124 4.47 4.40 -14.79
N CYS A 125 5.05 3.65 -13.84
CA CYS A 125 4.87 2.20 -13.78
C CYS A 125 3.40 1.81 -13.54
N PHE A 126 2.68 2.54 -12.68
CA PHE A 126 1.27 2.31 -12.39
C PHE A 126 0.36 2.68 -13.57
N LEU A 127 0.59 3.80 -14.26
CA LEU A 127 -0.13 4.14 -15.49
C LEU A 127 0.06 3.07 -16.58
N PHE A 128 1.26 2.50 -16.68
CA PHE A 128 1.49 1.37 -17.58
C PHE A 128 0.65 0.15 -17.17
N MET A 129 0.68 -0.24 -15.89
CA MET A 129 -0.13 -1.36 -15.38
C MET A 129 -1.63 -1.15 -15.60
N GLU A 130 -2.12 0.07 -15.33
CA GLU A 130 -3.50 0.49 -15.56
C GLU A 130 -3.90 0.32 -17.03
N GLN A 131 -3.08 0.81 -17.96
CA GLN A 131 -3.35 0.65 -19.39
C GLN A 131 -3.41 -0.82 -19.80
N ARG A 132 -2.54 -1.68 -19.24
CA ARG A 132 -2.56 -3.13 -19.53
C ARG A 132 -3.81 -3.79 -18.96
N ALA A 133 -4.21 -3.42 -17.75
CA ALA A 133 -5.44 -3.92 -17.12
C ALA A 133 -6.69 -3.45 -17.87
N TRP A 134 -6.74 -2.19 -18.29
CA TRP A 134 -7.84 -1.69 -19.10
C TRP A 134 -7.94 -2.44 -20.44
N ASN A 135 -6.83 -2.61 -21.16
CA ASN A 135 -6.80 -3.39 -22.40
C ASN A 135 -7.32 -4.82 -22.19
N TYR A 136 -7.00 -5.44 -21.05
CA TYR A 136 -7.49 -6.75 -20.68
C TYR A 136 -9.02 -6.75 -20.48
N THR A 137 -9.52 -5.83 -19.66
CA THR A 137 -10.94 -5.71 -19.34
C THR A 137 -11.80 -5.45 -20.57
N VAL A 138 -11.32 -4.67 -21.55
CA VAL A 138 -12.04 -4.39 -22.80
C VAL A 138 -11.77 -5.42 -23.92
N GLY A 139 -11.05 -6.51 -23.64
CA GLY A 139 -10.82 -7.59 -24.59
C GLY A 139 -9.83 -7.27 -25.72
N LEU A 140 -8.98 -6.26 -25.53
CA LEU A 140 -7.93 -5.86 -26.49
C LEU A 140 -6.62 -6.66 -26.32
N THR A 141 -6.56 -7.58 -25.36
CA THR A 141 -5.43 -8.51 -25.21
C THR A 141 -5.63 -9.75 -26.08
N THR A 142 -4.73 -9.97 -27.04
CA THR A 142 -4.64 -11.23 -27.80
C THR A 142 -3.31 -11.91 -27.49
N PRO A 143 -3.31 -13.22 -27.13
CA PRO A 143 -4.45 -14.12 -26.97
C PRO A 143 -5.33 -13.79 -25.75
N GLN A 144 -6.48 -14.46 -25.61
CA GLN A 144 -7.34 -14.35 -24.42
C GLN A 144 -6.55 -14.84 -23.20
N TRP A 145 -6.08 -13.89 -22.38
CA TRP A 145 -5.30 -14.17 -21.19
C TRP A 145 -6.19 -14.47 -19.99
N GLY A 146 -5.72 -15.31 -19.07
CA GLY A 146 -6.21 -15.30 -17.71
C GLY A 146 -5.59 -14.14 -16.92
N PRO A 147 -6.09 -13.84 -15.71
CA PRO A 147 -5.49 -12.82 -14.84
C PRO A 147 -4.00 -13.09 -14.54
N CYS A 148 -3.63 -14.36 -14.38
CA CYS A 148 -2.24 -14.78 -14.18
C CYS A 148 -1.35 -14.49 -15.41
N ASP A 149 -1.88 -14.66 -16.61
CA ASP A 149 -1.13 -14.39 -17.85
C ASP A 149 -0.93 -12.90 -18.05
N LEU A 150 -1.96 -12.09 -17.77
CA LEU A 150 -1.86 -10.63 -17.74
C LEU A 150 -0.78 -10.18 -16.74
N TYR A 151 -0.78 -10.74 -15.53
CA TYR A 151 0.23 -10.44 -14.51
C TYR A 151 1.64 -10.77 -15.02
N ARG A 152 1.87 -12.01 -15.47
CA ARG A 152 3.21 -12.44 -15.93
C ARG A 152 3.70 -11.63 -17.12
N HIS A 153 2.82 -11.34 -18.07
CA HIS A 153 3.16 -10.59 -19.26
C HIS A 153 3.44 -9.12 -18.94
N THR A 154 2.57 -8.47 -18.17
CA THR A 154 2.80 -7.08 -17.73
C THR A 154 4.07 -7.00 -16.91
N TYR A 155 4.27 -7.94 -15.98
CA TYR A 155 5.49 -8.06 -15.21
C TYR A 155 6.69 -8.18 -16.15
N SER A 156 6.72 -9.08 -17.14
CA SER A 156 7.89 -9.23 -18.03
C SER A 156 8.25 -7.94 -18.77
N MET A 157 7.27 -7.19 -19.26
CA MET A 157 7.44 -5.92 -19.97
C MET A 157 8.01 -4.78 -19.10
N MET A 158 7.84 -4.85 -17.78
CA MET A 158 8.26 -3.80 -16.85
C MET A 158 9.74 -3.90 -16.43
N ALA A 159 10.62 -4.36 -17.33
CA ALA A 159 12.04 -4.57 -17.03
C ALA A 159 12.74 -3.28 -16.55
N MET A 160 12.47 -2.15 -17.20
CA MET A 160 13.02 -0.84 -16.80
C MET A 160 12.51 -0.40 -15.42
N CYS A 161 11.20 -0.55 -15.15
CA CYS A 161 10.64 -0.30 -13.82
C CYS A 161 11.31 -1.16 -12.75
N ARG A 162 11.63 -2.44 -13.04
CA ARG A 162 12.36 -3.30 -12.09
C ARG A 162 13.81 -2.86 -11.88
N GLN A 163 14.45 -2.27 -12.88
CA GLN A 163 15.81 -1.76 -12.73
C GLN A 163 15.84 -0.52 -11.82
N ILE A 164 14.89 0.41 -12.01
CA ILE A 164 14.74 1.61 -11.19
C ILE A 164 14.27 1.23 -9.77
N HIS A 165 13.23 0.41 -9.67
CA HIS A 165 12.63 -0.02 -8.40
C HIS A 165 13.16 -1.37 -7.91
N ARG A 166 14.46 -1.63 -8.09
CA ARG A 166 15.08 -2.96 -7.83
C ARG A 166 14.91 -3.47 -6.40
N HIS A 167 14.88 -2.56 -5.42
CA HIS A 167 14.78 -2.92 -4.01
C HIS A 167 13.37 -3.40 -3.64
N LYS A 168 12.36 -2.83 -4.28
CA LYS A 168 10.96 -3.25 -4.15
C LYS A 168 10.20 -2.94 -5.44
N PRO A 169 10.17 -3.91 -6.37
CA PRO A 169 9.53 -3.74 -7.67
C PRO A 169 8.05 -3.37 -7.54
N CYS A 170 7.55 -2.58 -8.49
CA CYS A 170 6.12 -2.35 -8.61
C CYS A 170 5.42 -3.67 -8.97
N THR A 171 4.31 -3.96 -8.30
CA THR A 171 3.39 -5.06 -8.61
C THR A 171 1.96 -4.52 -8.73
N PHE A 172 1.02 -5.36 -9.15
CA PHE A 172 -0.41 -5.01 -9.15
C PHE A 172 -1.23 -6.23 -8.76
N ASP A 173 -2.43 -5.99 -8.25
CA ASP A 173 -3.43 -7.03 -8.00
C ASP A 173 -4.65 -6.77 -8.87
N VAL A 174 -4.83 -7.66 -9.86
CA VAL A 174 -5.92 -7.64 -10.83
C VAL A 174 -7.31 -7.72 -10.21
N HIS A 175 -7.44 -8.21 -8.97
CA HIS A 175 -8.73 -8.22 -8.27
C HIS A 175 -9.24 -6.81 -7.89
N TYR A 176 -8.36 -5.81 -7.91
CA TYR A 176 -8.66 -4.42 -7.55
C TYR A 176 -8.53 -3.45 -8.74
N LEU A 177 -8.44 -3.98 -9.98
CA LEU A 177 -8.33 -3.20 -11.22
C LEU A 177 -9.60 -3.26 -12.07
#